data_AF-K3WS45-F1
#
_entry.id   AF-K3WS45-F1
#
_cell.length_a   1.000
_cell.length_b   1.000
_cell.length_c   1.000
_cell.angle_alpha   90.00
_cell.angle_beta   90.00
_cell.angle_gamma   90.00
#
_symmetry.space_group_name_H-M   'P 1'
#
loop_
_entity.id
_entity.type
_entity.pdbx_description
1 polymer ?
#
loop_
_entity_poly.entity_id
_entity_poly.type
_entity_poly.pdbx_seq_one_letter_code
_entity_poly.pdbx_strand_id
1 'polypeptide(L)'
;MSASVEMKTYIVCTAVLYFKFLRVTMIQAKKTFDAGGRAPEDKKLPLARGRPPQNYGLDTKVTDEKILKAREVEHRWRRIVQNDLESIPFALLIFGGGIFAGGNTAVQCGAMVAYTTLRCFHTVAYAKKLQPHRAWCWRLGVVSTLVGTVNAIVGVSETDTTALNAFTMTGSTEMKAYVTCAAILYIKFVVATAIQATKTFDAGGRPPEDKNLPLAKGRREQNYGLHADENDAELLKAKEVELRWRRIIANDLESIPLALLIFAGGIFAGGNDIVYAVSLGLYTALRCFHTYAYANELQPHRAWCWRIGVLAILVGAVNSIVGVYS
;
A
#
# COMPACT_ATOMS: atom_id res chain seq x y z
N MET A 1 -5.53 -7.69 33.21
CA MET A 1 -4.99 -6.37 32.78
C MET A 1 -5.83 -5.87 31.60
N SER A 2 -6.26 -4.60 31.60
CA SER A 2 -7.00 -4.03 30.47
C SER A 2 -6.04 -3.51 29.40
N ALA A 3 -6.33 -3.75 28.12
CA ALA A 3 -5.53 -3.21 27.01
C ALA A 3 -5.40 -1.67 27.08
N SER A 4 -4.25 -1.15 26.63
CA SER A 4 -4.01 0.30 26.57
C SER A 4 -4.99 0.99 25.62
N VAL A 5 -5.14 2.31 25.74
CA VAL A 5 -6.07 3.07 24.90
C VAL A 5 -5.64 3.03 23.43
N GLU A 6 -4.33 3.07 23.17
CA GLU A 6 -3.74 2.93 21.83
C GLU A 6 -4.06 1.57 21.23
N MET A 7 -3.87 0.49 21.99
CA MET A 7 -4.15 -0.87 21.53
C MET A 7 -5.64 -1.06 21.23
N LYS A 8 -6.53 -0.58 22.12
CA LYS A 8 -7.98 -0.58 21.87
C LYS A 8 -8.34 0.20 20.60
N THR A 9 -7.75 1.39 20.42
CA THR A 9 -7.98 2.23 19.25
C THR A 9 -7.49 1.54 17.97
N TYR A 10 -6.32 0.92 18.01
CA TYR A 10 -5.75 0.16 16.90
C TYR A 10 -6.64 -1.00 16.48
N ILE A 11 -7.12 -1.81 17.44
CA ILE A 11 -8.02 -2.93 17.17
C ILE A 11 -9.31 -2.44 16.50
N VAL A 12 -9.94 -1.40 17.04
CA VAL A 12 -11.18 -0.83 16.47
C VAL A 12 -10.94 -0.29 15.07
N CYS A 13 -9.89 0.51 14.86
CA CYS A 13 -9.55 1.06 13.54
C CYS A 13 -9.26 -0.05 12.52
N THR A 14 -8.49 -1.06 12.92
CA THR A 14 -8.17 -2.22 12.07
C THR A 14 -9.43 -2.99 11.69
N ALA A 15 -10.33 -3.25 12.64
CA ALA A 15 -11.60 -3.92 12.38
C ALA A 15 -12.46 -3.12 11.39
N VAL A 16 -12.60 -1.80 11.58
CA VAL A 16 -13.35 -0.93 10.66
C VAL A 16 -12.75 -0.97 9.25
N LEU A 17 -11.43 -0.86 9.12
CA LEU A 17 -10.74 -0.92 7.82
C LEU A 17 -10.88 -2.29 7.16
N TYR A 18 -10.86 -3.37 7.93
CA TYR A 18 -11.06 -4.73 7.43
C TYR A 18 -12.49 -4.95 6.94
N PHE A 19 -13.51 -4.58 7.72
CA PHE A 19 -14.91 -4.65 7.29
C PHE A 19 -15.16 -3.81 6.04
N LYS A 20 -14.58 -2.61 5.98
CA LYS A 20 -14.58 -1.77 4.79
C LYS A 20 -13.96 -2.52 3.60
N PHE A 21 -12.77 -3.10 3.75
CA PHE A 21 -12.09 -3.84 2.68
C PHE A 21 -12.91 -5.03 2.18
N LEU A 22 -13.50 -5.83 3.08
CA LEU A 22 -14.43 -6.91 2.74
C LEU A 22 -15.63 -6.37 1.94
N ARG A 23 -16.21 -5.25 2.37
CA ARG A 23 -17.34 -4.65 1.65
C ARG A 23 -16.95 -4.21 0.23
N VAL A 24 -15.79 -3.57 0.07
CA VAL A 24 -15.31 -3.10 -1.23
C VAL A 24 -15.02 -4.27 -2.16
N THR A 25 -14.36 -5.33 -1.67
CA THR A 25 -14.07 -6.53 -2.47
C THR A 25 -15.33 -7.27 -2.89
N MET A 26 -16.35 -7.38 -2.03
CA MET A 26 -17.65 -7.93 -2.42
C MET A 26 -18.35 -7.11 -3.51
N ILE A 27 -18.26 -5.78 -3.45
CA ILE A 27 -18.83 -4.91 -4.49
C ILE A 27 -18.05 -5.08 -5.79
N GLN A 28 -16.72 -5.02 -5.74
CA GLN A 28 -15.84 -5.22 -6.89
C GLN A 28 -16.13 -6.58 -7.55
N ALA A 29 -16.25 -7.64 -6.76
CA ALA A 29 -16.60 -8.98 -7.21
C ALA A 29 -17.90 -9.02 -8.04
N LYS A 30 -18.96 -8.35 -7.57
CA LYS A 30 -20.22 -8.23 -8.31
C LYS A 30 -20.04 -7.46 -9.62
N LYS A 31 -19.28 -6.36 -9.60
CA LYS A 31 -18.99 -5.55 -10.79
C LYS A 31 -18.16 -6.29 -11.82
N THR A 32 -17.26 -7.18 -11.39
CA THR A 32 -16.51 -8.04 -12.30
C THR A 32 -17.41 -9.00 -13.08
N PHE A 33 -18.44 -9.57 -12.45
CA PHE A 33 -19.45 -10.35 -13.18
C PHE A 33 -20.26 -9.48 -14.15
N ASP A 34 -20.69 -8.28 -13.73
CA ASP A 34 -21.45 -7.35 -14.58
C ASP A 34 -20.66 -6.98 -15.85
N ALA A 35 -19.33 -6.94 -15.76
CA ALA A 35 -18.41 -6.58 -16.84
C ALA A 35 -17.93 -7.76 -17.72
N GLY A 36 -18.32 -9.01 -17.41
CA GLY A 36 -17.78 -10.20 -18.09
C GLY A 36 -16.33 -10.53 -17.72
N GLY A 37 -15.81 -9.93 -16.64
CA GLY A 37 -14.41 -9.98 -16.25
C GLY A 37 -14.02 -11.21 -15.42
N ARG A 38 -14.96 -12.12 -15.10
CA ARG A 38 -14.64 -13.33 -14.35
C ARG A 38 -14.01 -14.40 -15.23
N ALA A 39 -13.44 -15.40 -14.56
CA ALA A 39 -12.88 -16.56 -15.21
C ALA A 39 -13.98 -17.35 -15.93
N PRO A 40 -13.68 -18.03 -17.06
CA PRO A 40 -14.68 -18.73 -17.85
C PRO A 40 -15.37 -19.88 -17.12
N GLU A 41 -14.75 -20.46 -16.11
CA GLU A 41 -15.34 -21.46 -15.20
C GLU A 41 -16.50 -20.90 -14.37
N ASP A 42 -16.50 -19.60 -14.07
CA ASP A 42 -17.53 -18.92 -13.26
C ASP A 42 -18.87 -18.74 -14.00
N LYS A 43 -18.93 -19.08 -15.31
CA LYS A 43 -20.13 -18.91 -16.15
C LYS A 43 -21.37 -19.67 -15.65
N LYS A 44 -21.18 -20.73 -14.86
CA LYS A 44 -22.27 -21.57 -14.33
C LYS A 44 -22.84 -21.02 -13.02
N LEU A 45 -22.19 -20.04 -12.40
CA LEU A 45 -22.63 -19.50 -11.12
C LEU A 45 -23.98 -18.76 -11.26
N PRO A 46 -24.85 -18.78 -10.24
CA PRO A 46 -26.11 -18.04 -10.26
C PRO A 46 -25.92 -16.55 -10.56
N LEU A 47 -24.81 -15.96 -10.09
CA LEU A 47 -24.46 -14.56 -10.35
C LEU A 47 -24.12 -14.27 -11.81
N ALA A 48 -23.78 -15.27 -12.63
CA ALA A 48 -23.46 -15.08 -14.05
C ALA A 48 -24.71 -15.11 -14.96
N ARG A 49 -25.86 -15.55 -14.45
CA ARG A 49 -27.10 -15.63 -15.24
C ARG A 49 -27.55 -14.24 -15.70
N GLY A 50 -27.81 -14.09 -16.99
CA GLY A 50 -28.23 -12.82 -17.60
C GLY A 50 -27.14 -11.76 -17.69
N ARG A 51 -25.86 -12.12 -17.48
CA ARG A 51 -24.71 -11.23 -17.62
C ARG A 51 -23.88 -11.60 -18.84
N PRO A 52 -22.96 -10.71 -19.28
CA PRO A 52 -22.08 -11.01 -20.39
C PRO A 52 -21.28 -12.31 -20.19
N PRO A 53 -20.82 -12.97 -21.26
CA PRO A 53 -19.90 -14.10 -21.17
C PRO A 53 -18.69 -13.76 -20.29
N GLN A 54 -18.36 -14.64 -19.34
CA GLN A 54 -17.21 -14.47 -18.47
C GLN A 54 -15.97 -15.01 -19.18
N ASN A 55 -15.00 -14.15 -19.47
CA ASN A 55 -13.80 -14.51 -20.23
C ASN A 55 -12.61 -13.60 -19.89
N TYR A 56 -12.49 -13.19 -18.63
CA TYR A 56 -11.53 -12.19 -18.17
C TYR A 56 -11.68 -10.81 -18.83
N GLY A 57 -12.81 -10.57 -19.50
CA GLY A 57 -13.01 -9.37 -20.30
C GLY A 57 -12.12 -9.29 -21.54
N LEU A 58 -11.56 -10.42 -22.00
CA LEU A 58 -10.64 -10.49 -23.15
C LEU A 58 -11.35 -10.32 -24.50
N ASP A 59 -12.68 -10.30 -24.53
CA ASP A 59 -13.40 -9.99 -25.76
C ASP A 59 -13.22 -8.51 -26.12
N THR A 60 -12.40 -8.29 -27.14
CA THR A 60 -12.04 -6.99 -27.73
C THR A 60 -13.06 -6.51 -28.74
N LYS A 61 -14.00 -7.35 -29.18
CA LYS A 61 -15.02 -7.02 -30.19
C LYS A 61 -16.33 -6.52 -29.58
N VAL A 62 -16.37 -6.36 -28.26
CA VAL A 62 -17.56 -5.85 -27.56
C VAL A 62 -17.79 -4.38 -27.88
N THR A 63 -18.80 -4.11 -28.68
CA THR A 63 -19.27 -2.74 -29.01
C THR A 63 -20.46 -2.30 -28.15
N ASP A 64 -21.05 -3.20 -27.35
CA ASP A 64 -22.18 -2.88 -26.49
C ASP A 64 -21.78 -1.86 -25.41
N GLU A 65 -22.35 -0.65 -25.53
CA GLU A 65 -22.13 0.47 -24.61
C GLU A 65 -22.43 0.11 -23.14
N LYS A 66 -23.41 -0.78 -22.89
CA LYS A 66 -23.74 -1.22 -21.52
C LYS A 66 -22.59 -2.02 -20.91
N ILE A 67 -21.96 -2.91 -21.70
CA ILE A 67 -20.84 -3.72 -21.24
C ILE A 67 -19.60 -2.84 -21.06
N LEU A 68 -19.36 -1.89 -21.97
CA LEU A 68 -18.25 -0.92 -21.84
C LEU A 68 -18.40 -0.07 -20.58
N LYS A 69 -19.60 0.45 -20.28
CA LYS A 69 -19.88 1.15 -19.02
C LYS A 69 -19.70 0.25 -17.80
N ALA A 70 -20.11 -1.02 -17.88
CA ALA A 70 -19.89 -1.98 -16.81
C ALA A 70 -18.38 -2.22 -16.56
N ARG A 71 -17.57 -2.33 -17.61
CA ARG A 71 -16.10 -2.42 -17.53
C ARG A 71 -15.46 -1.17 -16.92
N GLU A 72 -15.92 0.04 -17.26
CA GLU A 72 -15.43 1.28 -16.61
C GLU A 72 -15.74 1.28 -15.09
N VAL A 73 -16.95 0.84 -14.72
CA VAL A 73 -17.36 0.76 -13.31
C VAL A 73 -16.55 -0.32 -12.57
N GLU A 74 -16.37 -1.50 -13.17
CA GLU A 74 -15.51 -2.56 -12.64
C GLU A 74 -14.09 -2.05 -12.41
N HIS A 75 -13.52 -1.37 -13.42
CA HIS A 75 -12.17 -0.82 -13.35
C HIS A 75 -12.04 0.17 -12.18
N ARG A 76 -13.04 1.04 -11.98
CA ARG A 76 -13.09 1.96 -10.83
C ARG A 76 -13.04 1.20 -9.50
N TRP A 77 -13.86 0.17 -9.32
CA TRP A 77 -13.86 -0.62 -8.08
C TRP A 77 -12.56 -1.38 -7.87
N ARG A 78 -11.95 -1.90 -8.94
CA ARG A 78 -10.60 -2.49 -8.89
C ARG A 78 -9.56 -1.49 -8.42
N ARG A 79 -9.63 -0.23 -8.87
CA ARG A 79 -8.73 0.84 -8.40
C ARG A 79 -8.95 1.20 -6.93
N ILE A 80 -10.18 1.10 -6.41
CA ILE A 80 -10.46 1.28 -4.98
C ILE A 80 -9.80 0.17 -4.16
N VAL A 81 -10.02 -1.10 -4.54
CA VAL A 81 -9.40 -2.26 -3.87
C VAL A 81 -7.88 -2.13 -3.89
N GLN A 82 -7.31 -1.84 -5.07
CA GLN A 82 -5.87 -1.67 -5.23
C GLN A 82 -5.32 -0.55 -4.34
N ASN A 83 -6.01 0.59 -4.26
CA ASN A 83 -5.57 1.68 -3.39
C ASN A 83 -5.68 1.34 -1.89
N ASP A 84 -6.64 0.51 -1.50
CA ASP A 84 -6.73 0.00 -0.14
C ASP A 84 -5.57 -0.96 0.17
N LEU A 85 -5.20 -1.84 -0.76
CA LEU A 85 -4.03 -2.72 -0.64
C LEU A 85 -2.70 -1.92 -0.63
N GLU A 86 -2.64 -0.81 -1.36
CA GLU A 86 -1.47 0.09 -1.38
C GLU A 86 -1.27 0.85 -0.07
N SER A 87 -2.34 1.11 0.69
CA SER A 87 -2.30 2.05 1.82
C SER A 87 -2.49 1.38 3.18
N ILE A 88 -3.47 0.48 3.32
CA ILE A 88 -3.92 -0.03 4.62
C ILE A 88 -2.88 -0.94 5.28
N PRO A 89 -2.33 -1.98 4.62
CA PRO A 89 -1.38 -2.88 5.27
C PRO A 89 -0.15 -2.16 5.82
N PHE A 90 0.42 -1.24 5.03
CA PHE A 90 1.54 -0.39 5.45
C PHE A 90 1.19 0.48 6.66
N ALA A 91 0.05 1.18 6.62
CA ALA A 91 -0.36 2.03 7.73
C ALA A 91 -0.58 1.21 9.02
N LEU A 92 -1.16 0.01 8.92
CA LEU A 92 -1.36 -0.87 10.07
C LEU A 92 -0.04 -1.35 10.69
N LEU A 93 1.00 -1.60 9.89
CA LEU A 93 2.32 -1.98 10.39
C LEU A 93 3.04 -0.80 11.08
N ILE A 94 2.91 0.40 10.52
CA ILE A 94 3.45 1.63 11.13
C ILE A 94 2.73 1.96 12.44
N PHE A 95 1.40 1.97 12.43
CA PHE A 95 0.63 2.25 13.64
C PHE A 95 0.81 1.15 14.69
N GLY A 96 0.90 -0.11 14.28
CA GLY A 96 1.18 -1.24 15.17
C GLY A 96 2.54 -1.10 15.86
N GLY A 97 3.59 -0.79 15.10
CA GLY A 97 4.90 -0.46 15.68
C GLY A 97 4.82 0.74 16.63
N GLY A 98 4.11 1.79 16.24
CA GLY A 98 3.94 3.00 17.06
C GLY A 98 3.28 2.78 18.43
N ILE A 99 2.51 1.71 18.62
CA ILE A 99 1.93 1.35 19.93
C ILE A 99 3.03 0.97 20.93
N PHE A 100 4.09 0.29 20.46
CA PHE A 100 5.20 -0.17 21.30
C PHE A 100 6.34 0.86 21.37
N ALA A 101 6.22 1.96 20.63
CA ALA A 101 7.26 2.96 20.45
C ALA A 101 7.33 3.99 21.60
N GLY A 102 6.35 4.02 22.50
CA GLY A 102 6.36 4.94 23.66
C GLY A 102 6.13 6.41 23.32
N GLY A 103 5.60 6.71 22.12
CA GLY A 103 5.24 8.07 21.72
C GLY A 103 3.99 8.60 22.42
N ASN A 104 3.56 9.82 22.07
CA ASN A 104 2.37 10.42 22.68
C ASN A 104 1.08 9.65 22.31
N THR A 105 0.37 9.16 23.33
CA THR A 105 -0.88 8.40 23.22
C THR A 105 -1.96 9.12 22.41
N ALA A 106 -2.20 10.40 22.70
CA ALA A 106 -3.27 11.17 22.06
C ALA A 106 -2.97 11.40 20.57
N VAL A 107 -1.71 11.70 20.23
CA VAL A 107 -1.26 11.85 18.85
C VAL A 107 -1.40 10.52 18.09
N GLN A 108 -0.98 9.41 18.69
CA GLN A 108 -1.09 8.08 18.08
C GLN A 108 -2.55 7.70 17.80
N CYS A 109 -3.43 7.87 18.79
CA CYS A 109 -4.85 7.59 18.65
C CYS A 109 -5.51 8.51 17.62
N GLY A 110 -5.24 9.81 17.68
CA GLY A 110 -5.76 10.80 16.73
C GLY A 110 -5.35 10.50 15.29
N ALA A 111 -4.09 10.12 15.06
CA ALA A 111 -3.59 9.73 13.75
C ALA A 111 -4.28 8.48 13.19
N MET A 112 -4.48 7.44 14.01
CA MET A 112 -5.19 6.20 13.60
C MET A 112 -6.66 6.47 13.25
N VAL A 113 -7.36 7.25 14.07
CA VAL A 113 -8.78 7.60 13.86
C VAL A 113 -8.94 8.47 12.62
N ALA A 114 -8.08 9.48 12.45
CA ALA A 114 -8.08 10.34 11.28
C ALA A 114 -7.81 9.53 10.01
N TYR A 115 -6.77 8.69 10.00
CA TYR A 115 -6.46 7.80 8.88
C TYR A 115 -7.66 6.94 8.52
N THR A 116 -8.23 6.24 9.50
CA THR A 116 -9.37 5.32 9.29
C THR A 116 -10.57 6.04 8.67
N THR A 117 -10.91 7.21 9.21
CA THR A 117 -12.01 8.04 8.73
C THR A 117 -11.78 8.50 7.30
N LEU A 118 -10.58 9.00 7.00
CA LEU A 118 -10.17 9.45 5.67
C LEU A 118 -10.17 8.31 4.65
N ARG A 119 -9.77 7.09 5.04
CA ARG A 119 -9.84 5.90 4.17
C ARG A 119 -11.27 5.51 3.84
N CYS A 120 -12.21 5.63 4.78
CA CYS A 120 -13.63 5.41 4.51
C CYS A 120 -14.19 6.47 3.54
N PHE A 121 -13.91 7.75 3.80
CA PHE A 121 -14.34 8.84 2.90
C PHE A 121 -13.70 8.75 1.52
N HIS A 122 -12.43 8.34 1.43
CA HIS A 122 -11.74 8.13 0.15
C HIS A 122 -12.51 7.15 -0.74
N THR A 123 -12.95 6.01 -0.20
CA THR A 123 -13.73 5.02 -0.94
C THR A 123 -15.07 5.58 -1.42
N VAL A 124 -15.77 6.33 -0.56
CA VAL A 124 -17.04 6.99 -0.94
C VAL A 124 -16.81 8.02 -2.05
N ALA A 125 -15.82 8.89 -1.90
CA ALA A 125 -15.47 9.89 -2.90
C ALA A 125 -15.06 9.25 -4.23
N TYR A 126 -14.29 8.16 -4.20
CA TYR A 126 -13.90 7.42 -5.40
C TYR A 126 -15.13 6.80 -6.08
N ALA A 127 -15.97 6.08 -5.33
CA ALA A 127 -17.15 5.43 -5.88
C ALA A 127 -18.13 6.43 -6.52
N LYS A 128 -18.28 7.63 -5.92
CA LYS A 128 -19.16 8.70 -6.40
C LYS A 128 -18.50 9.69 -7.39
N LYS A 129 -17.27 9.42 -7.85
CA LYS A 129 -16.50 10.30 -8.76
C LYS A 129 -16.31 11.74 -8.24
N LEU A 130 -16.20 11.91 -6.91
CA LEU A 130 -16.10 13.23 -6.27
C LEU A 130 -14.65 13.72 -6.25
N GLN A 131 -14.29 14.57 -7.21
CA GLN A 131 -13.06 15.37 -7.18
C GLN A 131 -13.34 16.79 -6.67
N PRO A 132 -12.42 17.44 -5.93
CA PRO A 132 -11.06 17.01 -5.54
C PRO A 132 -11.02 16.13 -4.26
N HIS A 133 -12.18 15.83 -3.66
CA HIS A 133 -12.29 15.17 -2.35
C HIS A 133 -11.53 13.85 -2.26
N ARG A 134 -11.55 13.03 -3.32
CA ARG A 134 -10.75 11.80 -3.40
C ARG A 134 -9.27 12.08 -3.17
N ALA A 135 -8.69 13.03 -3.90
CA ALA A 135 -7.28 13.37 -3.79
C ALA A 135 -6.93 13.89 -2.38
N TRP A 136 -7.79 14.73 -1.80
CA TRP A 136 -7.60 15.25 -0.44
C TRP A 136 -7.67 14.17 0.63
N CYS A 137 -8.65 13.27 0.57
CA CYS A 137 -8.75 12.15 1.51
C CYS A 137 -7.50 11.27 1.46
N TRP A 138 -6.96 11.01 0.26
CA TRP A 138 -5.72 10.26 0.11
C TRP A 138 -4.52 11.01 0.73
N ARG A 139 -4.35 12.30 0.42
CA ARG A 139 -3.23 13.12 0.92
C ARG A 139 -3.25 13.24 2.44
N LEU A 140 -4.40 13.57 3.00
CA LEU A 140 -4.55 13.68 4.45
C LEU A 140 -4.34 12.34 5.14
N GLY A 141 -4.75 11.22 4.52
CA GLY A 141 -4.45 9.89 5.03
C GLY A 141 -2.95 9.63 5.10
N VAL A 142 -2.18 9.99 4.06
CA VAL A 142 -0.72 9.90 4.08
C VAL A 142 -0.13 10.74 5.22
N VAL A 143 -0.62 11.97 5.41
CA VAL A 143 -0.20 12.85 6.51
C VAL A 143 -0.49 12.20 7.87
N SER A 144 -1.66 11.60 8.08
CA SER A 144 -1.97 10.89 9.33
C SER A 144 -0.97 9.77 9.63
N THR A 145 -0.59 8.96 8.63
CA THR A 145 0.43 7.92 8.82
C THR A 145 1.81 8.52 9.11
N LEU A 146 2.19 9.63 8.46
CA LEU A 146 3.45 10.33 8.74
C LEU A 146 3.47 10.90 10.16
N VAL A 147 2.37 11.46 10.66
CA VAL A 147 2.23 11.92 12.05
C VAL A 147 2.47 10.77 13.02
N GLY A 148 1.82 9.61 12.80
CA GLY A 148 2.08 8.41 13.61
C GLY A 148 3.53 7.91 13.52
N THR A 149 4.14 8.02 12.34
CA THR A 149 5.55 7.67 12.12
C THR A 149 6.49 8.57 12.94
N VAL A 150 6.30 9.88 12.88
CA VAL A 150 7.11 10.86 13.64
C VAL A 150 6.91 10.64 15.13
N ASN A 151 5.66 10.44 15.58
CA ASN A 151 5.35 10.16 16.98
C ASN A 151 6.07 8.90 17.49
N ALA A 152 6.14 7.84 16.67
CA ALA A 152 6.87 6.62 17.01
C ALA A 152 8.39 6.85 17.07
N ILE A 153 8.97 7.59 16.12
CA ILE A 153 10.41 7.92 16.12
C ILE A 153 10.78 8.71 17.37
N VAL A 154 9.99 9.73 17.71
CA VAL A 154 10.19 10.56 18.91
C VAL A 154 10.14 9.70 20.17
N GLY A 155 9.10 8.87 20.33
CA GLY A 155 8.97 7.99 21.50
C GLY A 155 10.18 7.07 21.69
N VAL A 156 10.65 6.45 20.60
CA VAL A 156 11.78 5.53 20.66
C VAL A 156 13.12 6.25 20.89
N SER A 157 13.21 7.53 20.55
CA SER A 157 14.41 8.36 20.75
C SER A 157 14.47 8.99 22.15
N GLU A 158 13.32 9.34 22.73
CA GLU A 158 13.22 10.00 24.04
C GLU A 158 13.23 9.00 25.22
N THR A 159 13.08 7.70 24.94
CA THR A 159 13.14 6.67 26.00
C THR A 159 14.59 6.39 26.41
N ASP A 160 15.13 7.21 27.31
CA ASP A 160 16.36 6.92 28.06
C ASP A 160 16.04 6.10 29.33
N THR A 161 16.43 4.82 29.29
CA THR A 161 16.95 3.93 30.35
C THR A 161 16.60 4.13 31.85
N THR A 162 15.45 4.69 32.24
CA THR A 162 15.17 4.96 33.68
C THR A 162 13.78 4.54 34.21
N ALA A 163 12.90 3.92 33.42
CA ALA A 163 11.62 3.42 33.93
C ALA A 163 11.51 1.89 33.88
N LEU A 164 11.56 1.28 35.06
CA LEU A 164 11.37 -0.14 35.35
C LEU A 164 9.90 -0.57 35.15
N ASN A 165 9.35 -0.42 33.94
CA ASN A 165 8.02 -0.92 33.60
C ASN A 165 8.13 -2.10 32.62
N ALA A 166 7.90 -3.30 33.15
CA ALA A 166 8.19 -4.61 32.55
C ALA A 166 7.36 -5.01 31.30
N PHE A 167 6.80 -4.06 30.54
CA PHE A 167 5.98 -4.35 29.36
C PHE A 167 6.21 -3.41 28.17
N THR A 168 7.07 -2.40 28.32
CA THR A 168 7.41 -1.49 27.23
C THR A 168 8.79 -1.84 26.69
N MET A 169 8.87 -2.42 25.49
CA MET A 169 10.14 -2.59 24.72
C MET A 169 10.68 -1.26 24.16
N THR A 170 10.18 -0.15 24.70
CA THR A 170 10.57 1.21 24.37
C THR A 170 12.08 1.36 24.59
N GLY A 171 12.80 1.64 23.51
CA GLY A 171 14.23 1.90 23.54
C GLY A 171 15.14 0.71 23.18
N SER A 172 14.61 -0.50 22.93
CA SER A 172 15.42 -1.64 22.50
C SER A 172 16.05 -1.38 21.11
N THR A 173 17.21 -2.00 20.84
CA THR A 173 17.91 -1.87 19.55
C THR A 173 17.01 -2.31 18.39
N GLU A 174 16.23 -3.38 18.58
CA GLU A 174 15.29 -3.94 17.62
C GLU A 174 14.12 -2.99 17.35
N MET A 175 13.57 -2.39 18.41
CA MET A 175 12.45 -1.45 18.28
C MET A 175 12.90 -0.15 17.58
N LYS A 176 14.09 0.35 17.93
CA LYS A 176 14.78 1.45 17.23
C LYS A 176 14.96 1.13 15.74
N ALA A 177 15.58 -0.01 15.44
CA ALA A 177 15.79 -0.43 14.06
C ALA A 177 14.47 -0.58 13.30
N TYR A 178 13.44 -1.16 13.92
CA TYR A 178 12.14 -1.36 13.32
C TYR A 178 11.46 -0.05 12.94
N VAL A 179 11.27 0.85 13.90
CA VAL A 179 10.57 2.11 13.67
C VAL A 179 11.30 2.97 12.64
N THR A 180 12.63 3.08 12.74
CA THR A 180 13.43 3.85 11.78
C THR A 180 13.36 3.26 10.37
N CYS A 181 13.54 1.95 10.22
CA CYS A 181 13.52 1.31 8.90
C CYS A 181 12.11 1.31 8.29
N ALA A 182 11.08 1.07 9.08
CA ALA A 182 9.69 1.14 8.63
C ALA A 182 9.34 2.57 8.15
N ALA A 183 9.81 3.60 8.87
CA ALA A 183 9.64 5.00 8.45
C ALA A 183 10.32 5.28 7.10
N ILE A 184 11.58 4.87 6.94
CA ILE A 184 12.33 5.04 5.67
C ILE A 184 11.61 4.35 4.52
N LEU A 185 11.21 3.09 4.71
CA LEU A 185 10.51 2.31 3.69
C LEU A 185 9.15 2.91 3.34
N TYR A 186 8.41 3.41 4.32
CA TYR A 186 7.13 4.08 4.09
C TYR A 186 7.31 5.41 3.33
N ILE A 187 8.26 6.26 3.73
CA ILE A 187 8.57 7.50 3.02
C ILE A 187 8.96 7.21 1.57
N LYS A 188 9.83 6.23 1.36
CA LYS A 188 10.22 5.78 0.02
C LYS A 188 9.02 5.31 -0.80
N PHE A 189 8.09 4.56 -0.21
CA PHE A 189 6.86 4.11 -0.88
C PHE A 189 5.94 5.29 -1.24
N VAL A 190 5.79 6.28 -0.35
CA VAL A 190 5.03 7.51 -0.63
C VAL A 190 5.66 8.31 -1.78
N VAL A 191 6.99 8.45 -1.81
CA VAL A 191 7.69 9.11 -2.92
C VAL A 191 7.47 8.35 -4.23
N ALA A 192 7.60 7.02 -4.22
CA ALA A 192 7.41 6.21 -5.42
C ALA A 192 5.98 6.28 -5.96
N THR A 193 4.96 6.28 -5.09
CA THR A 193 3.56 6.43 -5.51
C THR A 193 3.25 7.85 -6.01
N ALA A 194 3.90 8.88 -5.46
CA ALA A 194 3.81 10.24 -5.97
C ALA A 194 4.42 10.37 -7.39
N ILE A 195 5.56 9.73 -7.65
CA ILE A 195 6.15 9.70 -8.99
C ILE A 195 5.26 8.91 -9.95
N GLN A 196 4.81 7.70 -9.58
CA GLN A 196 3.88 6.91 -10.38
C GLN A 196 2.60 7.71 -10.71
N ALA A 197 2.07 8.47 -9.74
CA ALA A 197 0.91 9.32 -9.94
C ALA A 197 1.10 10.33 -11.08
N THR A 198 2.27 10.97 -11.19
CA THR A 198 2.61 11.86 -12.32
C THR A 198 2.71 11.11 -13.64
N LYS A 199 3.37 9.95 -13.66
CA LYS A 199 3.52 9.12 -14.87
C LYS A 199 2.17 8.59 -15.38
N THR A 200 1.25 8.32 -14.45
CA THR A 200 -0.14 7.94 -14.79
C THR A 200 -0.88 9.05 -15.52
N PHE A 201 -0.66 10.32 -15.14
CA PHE A 201 -1.25 11.45 -15.86
C PHE A 201 -0.61 11.62 -17.25
N ASP A 202 0.71 11.46 -17.36
CA ASP A 202 1.43 11.58 -18.64
C ASP A 202 0.95 10.54 -19.67
N ALA A 203 0.57 9.35 -19.18
CA ALA A 203 0.06 8.23 -19.96
C ALA A 203 -1.47 8.24 -20.20
N GLY A 204 -2.21 9.26 -19.71
CA GLY A 204 -3.68 9.30 -19.83
C GLY A 204 -4.43 8.28 -18.96
N GLY A 205 -3.72 7.66 -18.00
CA GLY A 205 -4.20 6.54 -17.19
C GLY A 205 -5.11 6.92 -16.02
N ARG A 206 -5.39 8.22 -15.80
CA ARG A 206 -6.27 8.66 -14.71
C ARG A 206 -7.76 8.51 -15.06
N PRO A 207 -8.63 8.49 -14.04
CA PRO A 207 -10.07 8.57 -14.26
C PRO A 207 -10.47 9.85 -15.01
N PRO A 208 -11.53 9.82 -15.82
CA PRO A 208 -11.95 10.97 -16.63
C PRO A 208 -12.38 12.19 -15.80
N GLU A 209 -12.84 11.99 -14.57
CA GLU A 209 -13.14 13.09 -13.64
C GLU A 209 -11.89 13.90 -13.23
N ASP A 210 -10.67 13.43 -13.51
CA ASP A 210 -9.41 14.10 -13.14
C ASP A 210 -8.97 15.15 -14.18
N LYS A 211 -9.68 15.28 -15.30
CA LYS A 211 -9.32 16.17 -16.42
C LYS A 211 -9.19 17.65 -16.05
N ASN A 212 -9.91 18.09 -15.00
CA ASN A 212 -9.92 19.48 -14.56
C ASN A 212 -8.85 19.78 -13.50
N LEU A 213 -8.07 18.79 -13.06
CA LEU A 213 -7.02 19.01 -12.08
C LEU A 213 -5.88 19.83 -12.69
N PRO A 214 -5.19 20.69 -11.89
CA PRO A 214 -4.03 21.43 -12.38
C PRO A 214 -2.96 20.53 -13.01
N LEU A 215 -2.79 19.32 -12.47
CA LEU A 215 -1.83 18.34 -12.96
C LEU A 215 -2.24 17.69 -14.29
N ALA A 216 -3.49 17.82 -14.72
CA ALA A 216 -3.96 17.33 -16.02
C ALA A 216 -3.82 18.38 -17.13
N LYS A 217 -3.63 19.67 -16.80
CA LYS A 217 -3.49 20.74 -17.79
C LYS A 217 -2.26 20.49 -18.67
N GLY A 218 -2.43 20.58 -19.98
CA GLY A 218 -1.37 20.33 -20.96
C GLY A 218 -0.94 18.86 -21.09
N ARG A 219 -1.65 17.92 -20.44
CA ARG A 219 -1.43 16.48 -20.59
C ARG A 219 -2.53 15.85 -21.43
N ARG A 220 -2.32 14.59 -21.80
CA ARG A 220 -3.25 13.79 -22.60
C ARG A 220 -4.61 13.64 -21.92
N GLU A 221 -5.63 13.29 -22.70
CA GLU A 221 -6.96 12.98 -22.15
C GLU A 221 -6.88 11.82 -21.15
N GLN A 222 -7.59 11.96 -20.03
CA GLN A 222 -7.61 10.97 -18.96
C GLN A 222 -8.83 10.07 -19.15
N ASN A 223 -8.60 8.78 -19.41
CA ASN A 223 -9.67 7.83 -19.71
C ASN A 223 -9.35 6.41 -19.24
N TYR A 224 -8.58 6.30 -18.14
CA TYR A 224 -7.98 5.06 -17.67
C TYR A 224 -6.99 4.40 -18.64
N GLY A 225 -6.59 5.08 -19.73
CA GLY A 225 -5.81 4.51 -20.81
C GLY A 225 -6.60 3.55 -21.71
N LEU A 226 -7.95 3.59 -21.66
CA LEU A 226 -8.83 2.71 -22.43
C LEU A 226 -8.99 3.14 -23.90
N HIS A 227 -8.86 4.43 -24.19
CA HIS A 227 -8.90 4.95 -25.55
C HIS A 227 -7.57 5.64 -25.81
N ALA A 228 -6.73 5.01 -26.63
CA ALA A 228 -5.41 5.50 -26.96
C ALA A 228 -5.13 5.30 -28.44
N ASP A 229 -4.53 6.30 -29.06
CA ASP A 229 -3.94 6.15 -30.39
C ASP A 229 -2.71 5.23 -30.27
N GLU A 230 -2.79 4.05 -30.88
CA GLU A 230 -1.71 3.06 -30.86
C GLU A 230 -0.50 3.50 -31.70
N ASN A 231 -0.64 4.55 -32.53
CA ASN A 231 0.44 5.06 -33.37
C ASN A 231 1.20 6.25 -32.74
N ASP A 232 0.78 6.76 -31.57
CA ASP A 232 1.50 7.82 -30.85
C ASP A 232 2.71 7.24 -30.09
N ALA A 233 3.90 7.37 -30.68
CA ALA A 233 5.16 6.90 -30.10
C ALA A 233 5.47 7.51 -28.73
N GLU A 234 5.11 8.77 -28.49
CA GLU A 234 5.30 9.40 -27.18
C GLU A 234 4.36 8.83 -26.13
N LEU A 235 3.12 8.51 -26.50
CA LEU A 235 2.16 7.85 -25.61
C LEU A 235 2.62 6.43 -25.26
N LEU A 236 3.11 5.67 -26.24
CA LEU A 236 3.66 4.33 -25.99
C LEU A 236 4.82 4.39 -24.99
N LYS A 237 5.73 5.35 -25.15
CA LYS A 237 6.83 5.58 -24.20
C LYS A 237 6.32 6.00 -22.82
N ALA A 238 5.32 6.88 -22.75
CA ALA A 238 4.72 7.29 -21.48
C ALA A 238 4.06 6.11 -20.75
N LYS A 239 3.36 5.24 -21.48
CA LYS A 239 2.76 4.00 -20.96
C LYS A 239 3.81 3.01 -20.47
N GLU A 240 4.93 2.87 -21.20
CA GLU A 240 6.04 2.01 -20.77
C GLU A 240 6.65 2.48 -19.45
N VAL A 241 6.91 3.79 -19.34
CA VAL A 241 7.41 4.41 -18.10
C VAL A 241 6.39 4.25 -16.97
N GLU A 242 5.10 4.49 -17.23
CA GLU A 242 4.06 4.28 -16.24
C GLU A 242 4.01 2.81 -15.77
N LEU A 243 4.05 1.85 -16.69
CA LEU A 243 4.05 0.42 -16.40
C LEU A 243 5.25 0.04 -15.53
N ARG A 244 6.43 0.62 -15.80
CA ARG A 244 7.63 0.42 -14.99
C ARG A 244 7.41 0.86 -13.53
N TRP A 245 6.87 2.06 -13.34
CA TRP A 245 6.54 2.56 -12.00
C TRP A 245 5.46 1.73 -11.31
N ARG A 246 4.46 1.23 -12.05
CA ARG A 246 3.47 0.28 -11.50
C ARG A 246 4.13 -1.01 -11.00
N ARG A 247 5.13 -1.54 -11.73
CA ARG A 247 5.87 -2.75 -11.29
C ARG A 247 6.75 -2.48 -10.06
N ILE A 248 7.33 -1.29 -9.95
CA ILE A 248 8.06 -0.87 -8.74
C ILE A 248 7.14 -0.93 -7.51
N ILE A 249 5.96 -0.31 -7.61
CA ILE A 249 4.99 -0.29 -6.52
C ILE A 249 4.45 -1.69 -6.21
N ALA A 250 4.13 -2.50 -7.22
CA ALA A 250 3.70 -3.88 -7.01
C ALA A 250 4.77 -4.69 -6.26
N ASN A 251 6.03 -4.59 -6.68
CA ASN A 251 7.13 -5.30 -6.01
C ASN A 251 7.36 -4.82 -4.56
N ASP A 252 7.13 -3.54 -4.29
CA ASP A 252 7.15 -3.01 -2.92
C ASP A 252 6.03 -3.58 -2.06
N LEU A 253 4.82 -3.71 -2.60
CA LEU A 253 3.68 -4.31 -1.90
C LEU A 253 3.83 -5.82 -1.66
N GLU A 254 4.51 -6.51 -2.57
CA GLU A 254 4.82 -7.93 -2.42
C GLU A 254 5.90 -8.20 -1.36
N SER A 255 6.83 -7.25 -1.15
CA SER A 255 8.01 -7.49 -0.32
C SER A 255 7.96 -6.78 1.04
N ILE A 256 7.66 -5.49 1.07
CA ILE A 256 7.87 -4.66 2.27
C ILE A 256 6.88 -4.98 3.39
N PRO A 257 5.56 -5.08 3.16
CA PRO A 257 4.63 -5.44 4.22
C PRO A 257 4.97 -6.78 4.87
N LEU A 258 5.37 -7.78 4.07
CA LEU A 258 5.80 -9.08 4.58
C LEU A 258 7.08 -8.98 5.42
N ALA A 259 8.08 -8.24 4.93
CA ALA A 259 9.32 -8.02 5.67
C ALA A 259 9.04 -7.36 7.01
N LEU A 260 8.30 -6.24 7.01
CA LEU A 260 7.93 -5.53 8.23
C LEU A 260 7.12 -6.41 9.18
N LEU A 261 6.22 -7.26 8.68
CA LEU A 261 5.50 -8.20 9.54
C LEU A 261 6.43 -9.21 10.22
N ILE A 262 7.39 -9.79 9.48
CA ILE A 262 8.38 -10.73 10.00
C ILE A 262 9.25 -10.05 11.06
N PHE A 263 9.79 -8.87 10.76
CA PHE A 263 10.61 -8.12 11.70
C PHE A 263 9.80 -7.64 12.91
N ALA A 264 8.53 -7.24 12.76
CA ALA A 264 7.67 -6.92 13.90
C ALA A 264 7.51 -8.10 14.87
N GLY A 265 7.37 -9.33 14.34
CA GLY A 265 7.39 -10.54 15.16
C GLY A 265 8.75 -10.76 15.85
N GLY A 266 9.84 -10.48 15.14
CA GLY A 266 11.21 -10.62 15.66
C GLY A 266 11.53 -9.74 16.86
N ILE A 267 10.88 -8.59 17.02
CA ILE A 267 11.01 -7.72 18.22
C ILE A 267 10.65 -8.49 19.49
N PHE A 268 9.61 -9.32 19.44
CA PHE A 268 9.12 -10.08 20.59
C PHE A 268 9.76 -11.47 20.73
N ALA A 269 10.60 -11.85 19.76
CA ALA A 269 11.12 -13.19 19.64
C ALA A 269 12.39 -13.41 20.48
N GLY A 270 13.04 -12.36 20.99
CA GLY A 270 14.23 -12.49 21.83
C GLY A 270 15.47 -13.01 21.12
N GLY A 271 15.55 -12.89 19.79
CA GLY A 271 16.72 -13.28 19.00
C GLY A 271 17.92 -12.34 19.19
N ASN A 272 18.99 -12.55 18.41
CA ASN A 272 20.16 -11.65 18.48
C ASN A 272 19.81 -10.27 17.90
N ASP A 273 20.01 -9.23 18.70
CA ASP A 273 19.64 -7.84 18.42
C ASP A 273 20.47 -7.21 17.29
N ILE A 274 21.78 -7.52 17.23
CA ILE A 274 22.69 -7.07 16.17
C ILE A 274 22.27 -7.68 14.83
N VAL A 275 22.04 -8.99 14.78
CA VAL A 275 21.60 -9.70 13.55
C VAL A 275 20.26 -9.14 13.08
N TYR A 276 19.34 -8.89 14.02
CA TYR A 276 18.06 -8.24 13.71
C TYR A 276 18.26 -6.87 13.04
N ALA A 277 19.02 -5.98 13.69
CA ALA A 277 19.20 -4.61 13.24
C ALA A 277 19.94 -4.53 11.91
N VAL A 278 21.00 -5.34 11.73
CA VAL A 278 21.76 -5.41 10.48
C VAL A 278 20.91 -5.97 9.35
N SER A 279 20.13 -7.03 9.60
CA SER A 279 19.28 -7.64 8.56
C SER A 279 18.20 -6.66 8.07
N LEU A 280 17.53 -5.97 9.00
CA LEU A 280 16.50 -5.00 8.65
C LEU A 280 17.09 -3.74 8.00
N GLY A 281 18.24 -3.26 8.48
CA GLY A 281 18.95 -2.12 7.88
C GLY A 281 19.42 -2.43 6.45
N LEU A 282 20.02 -3.61 6.25
CA LEU A 282 20.43 -4.09 4.93
C LEU A 282 19.24 -4.24 3.98
N TYR A 283 18.15 -4.87 4.45
CA TYR A 283 16.90 -4.96 3.69
C TYR A 283 16.44 -3.57 3.24
N THR A 284 16.39 -2.62 4.16
CA THR A 284 15.94 -1.25 3.89
C THR A 284 16.78 -0.55 2.82
N ALA A 285 18.11 -0.60 2.96
CA ALA A 285 19.03 -0.02 1.97
C ALA A 285 18.83 -0.65 0.58
N LEU A 286 18.72 -1.98 0.51
CA LEU A 286 18.50 -2.71 -0.74
C LEU A 286 17.16 -2.39 -1.38
N ARG A 287 16.10 -2.17 -0.61
CA ARG A 287 14.77 -1.78 -1.15
C ARG A 287 14.75 -0.36 -1.72
N CYS A 288 15.49 0.56 -1.10
CA CYS A 288 15.68 1.91 -1.65
C CYS A 288 16.47 1.85 -2.96
N PHE A 289 17.61 1.15 -2.96
CA PHE A 289 18.44 1.03 -4.16
C PHE A 289 17.78 0.20 -5.27
N HIS A 290 17.00 -0.84 -4.93
CA HIS A 290 16.19 -1.60 -5.89
C HIS A 290 15.26 -0.69 -6.69
N THR A 291 14.63 0.28 -6.03
CA THR A 291 13.73 1.24 -6.68
C THR A 291 14.48 2.16 -7.62
N TYR A 292 15.63 2.67 -7.19
CA TYR A 292 16.52 3.46 -8.03
C TYR A 292 16.99 2.67 -9.26
N ALA A 293 17.48 1.44 -9.07
CA ALA A 293 17.92 0.56 -10.14
C ALA A 293 16.78 0.21 -11.11
N TYR A 294 15.58 -0.02 -10.60
CA TYR A 294 14.41 -0.29 -11.44
C TYR A 294 14.02 0.95 -12.26
N ALA A 295 13.96 2.12 -11.63
CA ALA A 295 13.59 3.36 -12.31
C ALA A 295 14.57 3.72 -13.45
N ASN A 296 15.86 3.43 -13.26
CA ASN A 296 16.95 3.70 -14.21
C ASN A 296 17.36 2.48 -15.06
N GLU A 297 16.54 1.41 -15.08
CA GLU A 297 16.76 0.24 -15.94
C GLU A 297 18.10 -0.51 -15.71
N LEU A 298 18.70 -0.37 -14.52
CA LEU A 298 20.01 -0.94 -14.20
C LEU A 298 19.94 -2.46 -13.96
N GLN A 299 20.30 -3.25 -14.98
CA GLN A 299 20.63 -4.67 -14.84
C GLN A 299 22.14 -4.89 -14.63
N PRO A 300 22.57 -5.91 -13.87
CA PRO A 300 21.78 -6.89 -13.10
C PRO A 300 21.42 -6.40 -11.69
N HIS A 301 21.78 -5.16 -11.34
CA HIS A 301 21.64 -4.56 -10.02
C HIS A 301 20.25 -4.73 -9.40
N ARG A 302 19.18 -4.47 -10.19
CA ARG A 302 17.81 -4.70 -9.74
C ARG A 302 17.60 -6.14 -9.23
N ALA A 303 18.03 -7.14 -9.97
CA ALA A 303 17.81 -8.54 -9.61
C ALA A 303 18.61 -8.92 -8.36
N TRP A 304 19.86 -8.46 -8.24
CA TRP A 304 20.68 -8.71 -7.06
C TRP A 304 20.11 -8.09 -5.80
N CYS A 305 19.65 -6.82 -5.86
CA CYS A 305 19.07 -6.17 -4.70
C CYS A 305 17.77 -6.83 -4.25
N TRP A 306 16.96 -7.33 -5.19
CA TRP A 306 15.79 -8.14 -4.84
C TRP A 306 16.20 -9.43 -4.12
N ARG A 307 17.15 -10.19 -4.68
CA ARG A 307 17.60 -11.47 -4.11
C ARG A 307 18.19 -11.32 -2.72
N ILE A 308 19.11 -10.37 -2.54
CA ILE A 308 19.76 -10.13 -1.25
C ILE A 308 18.74 -9.59 -0.24
N GLY A 309 17.76 -8.79 -0.69
CA GLY A 309 16.66 -8.34 0.17
C GLY A 309 15.83 -9.51 0.71
N VAL A 310 15.49 -10.50 -0.13
CA VAL A 310 14.79 -11.71 0.33
C VAL A 310 15.64 -12.50 1.33
N LEU A 311 16.94 -12.64 1.08
CA LEU A 311 17.85 -13.29 2.02
C LEU A 311 17.87 -12.60 3.38
N ALA A 312 17.89 -11.26 3.41
CA ALA A 312 17.83 -10.50 4.67
C ALA A 312 16.54 -10.77 5.47
N ILE A 313 15.39 -10.93 4.79
CA ILE A 313 14.13 -11.34 5.44
C ILE A 313 14.27 -12.73 6.06
N LEU A 314 14.85 -13.69 5.32
CA LEU A 314 15.03 -15.07 5.80
C LEU A 314 15.98 -15.12 7.01
N VAL A 315 17.07 -14.36 6.99
CA VAL A 315 17.98 -14.24 8.15
C VAL A 315 17.23 -13.69 9.37
N GLY A 316 16.43 -12.64 9.19
CA GLY A 316 15.58 -12.09 10.27
C GLY A 316 14.58 -13.12 10.82
N ALA A 317 13.96 -13.90 9.95
CA ALA A 317 13.04 -14.98 10.35
C ALA A 317 13.75 -16.08 11.14
N VAL A 318 14.90 -16.56 10.66
CA VAL A 318 15.71 -17.56 11.38
C VAL A 318 16.18 -17.03 12.73
N ASN A 319 16.64 -15.78 12.80
CA ASN A 319 17.04 -15.14 14.05
C ASN A 319 15.89 -15.10 15.07
N SER A 320 14.67 -14.80 14.60
CA SER A 320 13.46 -14.80 15.42
C SER A 320 13.10 -16.21 15.92
N ILE A 321 13.18 -17.21 15.05
CA ILE A 321 12.93 -18.62 15.42
C ILE A 321 13.92 -19.08 16.48
N VAL A 322 15.22 -18.82 16.29
CA VAL A 322 16.25 -19.17 17.27
C VAL A 322 15.96 -18.49 18.61
N GLY A 323 15.59 -17.20 18.60
CA GLY A 323 15.24 -16.47 19.81
C GLY A 323 14.09 -17.10 20.61
N VAL A 324 13.04 -17.56 19.94
CA VAL A 324 11.87 -18.18 20.62
C VAL A 324 12.25 -19.48 21.35
N TYR A 325 13.27 -20.20 20.86
CA TYR A 325 13.67 -21.51 21.39
C TYR A 325 14.99 -21.47 22.19
N SER A 326 15.57 -20.30 22.43
CA SER A 326 16.79 -20.10 23.24
C SER A 326 16.43 -19.70 24.66
#